data_AF-A0A401PVY3-F1
#
_entry.id   AF-A0A401PVY3-F1
#
_cell.length_a   1.000
_cell.length_b   1.000
_cell.length_c   1.000
_cell.angle_alpha   90.00
_cell.angle_beta   90.00
_cell.angle_gamma   90.00
#
_symmetry.space_group_name_H-M   'P 1'
#
loop_
_entity.id
_entity.type
_entity.pdbx_description
1 polymer ?
#
loop_
_entity_poly.entity_id
_entity_poly.type
_entity_poly.pdbx_seq_one_letter_code
_entity_poly.pdbx_strand_id
1 'polypeptide(L)'
;MVDLTLVEAEDDSVYLNGNSLGLQPKKTKAYIEEELDKWAKIGCYGHFVGAFPWALADECTVELMTDLVGCNAEMRRILNQSFHFSPLPHRGRCSLLCGLTTA
;
A
#
# COMPACT_ATOMS: atom_id res chain seq x y z
N MET A 1 -18.35 -0.87 -18.04
CA MET A 1 -19.64 -1.26 -17.44
C MET A 1 -19.99 -2.61 -18.04
N VAL A 2 -20.20 -3.64 -17.23
CA VAL A 2 -20.56 -4.98 -17.71
C VAL A 2 -22.04 -4.97 -18.07
N ASP A 3 -22.39 -5.51 -19.23
CA ASP A 3 -23.79 -5.68 -19.63
C ASP A 3 -24.34 -6.96 -18.99
N LEU A 4 -25.20 -6.79 -18.00
CA LEU A 4 -25.79 -7.88 -17.21
C LEU A 4 -26.83 -8.69 -18.00
N THR A 5 -27.20 -8.29 -19.22
CA THR A 5 -28.09 -9.09 -20.08
C THR A 5 -27.34 -10.17 -20.85
N LEU A 6 -26.00 -10.12 -20.86
CA LEU A 6 -25.14 -11.01 -21.63
C LEU A 6 -24.29 -11.93 -20.74
N VAL A 7 -24.44 -11.84 -19.41
CA VAL A 7 -23.59 -12.56 -18.45
C VAL A 7 -24.46 -13.05 -17.28
N GLU A 8 -24.30 -14.31 -16.91
CA GLU A 8 -24.86 -14.88 -15.68
C GLU A 8 -24.07 -14.34 -14.48
N ALA A 9 -24.75 -13.81 -13.46
CA ALA A 9 -24.09 -13.07 -12.37
C ALA A 9 -23.29 -13.98 -11.41
N GLU A 10 -23.66 -15.25 -11.36
CA GLU A 10 -23.08 -16.26 -10.47
C GLU A 10 -21.88 -17.00 -11.09
N ASP A 11 -21.59 -16.78 -12.36
CA ASP A 11 -20.50 -17.45 -13.07
C ASP A 11 -19.15 -16.76 -12.86
N ASP A 12 -18.10 -17.58 -12.78
CA ASP A 12 -16.72 -17.09 -12.77
C ASP A 12 -16.39 -16.40 -14.10
N SER A 13 -15.72 -15.25 -14.02
CA SER A 13 -15.28 -14.50 -15.20
C SER A 13 -13.80 -14.70 -15.51
N VAL A 14 -13.46 -14.72 -16.80
CA VAL A 14 -12.06 -14.64 -17.24
C VAL A 14 -11.61 -13.18 -17.18
N TYR A 15 -10.97 -12.79 -16.08
CA TYR A 15 -10.57 -11.40 -15.82
C TYR A 15 -9.20 -11.06 -16.44
N LEU A 16 -9.21 -10.36 -17.58
CA LEU A 16 -8.00 -9.96 -18.31
C LEU A 16 -7.59 -8.49 -18.11
N ASN A 17 -8.13 -7.81 -17.09
CA ASN A 17 -7.89 -6.37 -16.82
C ASN A 17 -7.09 -6.12 -15.52
N GLY A 18 -6.31 -7.11 -15.07
CA GLY A 18 -5.53 -7.04 -13.81
C GLY A 18 -4.44 -5.97 -13.78
N ASN A 19 -4.02 -5.47 -14.94
CA ASN A 19 -3.06 -4.38 -15.10
C ASN A 19 -3.65 -3.00 -14.76
N SER A 20 -4.97 -2.83 -14.85
CA SER A 20 -5.65 -1.59 -14.50
C SER A 20 -6.11 -1.62 -13.04
N LEU A 21 -6.83 -2.68 -12.66
CA LEU A 21 -7.29 -2.90 -11.30
C LEU A 21 -7.14 -4.38 -10.96
N GLY A 22 -6.26 -4.70 -10.02
CA GLY A 22 -6.12 -6.07 -9.55
C GLY A 22 -7.38 -6.55 -8.85
N LEU A 23 -7.72 -7.83 -9.02
CA LEU A 23 -8.77 -8.47 -8.22
C LEU A 23 -8.41 -8.40 -6.73
N GLN A 24 -9.41 -8.21 -5.87
CA GLN A 24 -9.20 -8.12 -4.44
C GLN A 24 -8.72 -9.48 -3.88
N PRO A 25 -7.56 -9.54 -3.19
CA PRO A 25 -7.14 -10.74 -2.47
C PRO A 25 -8.14 -11.15 -1.39
N LYS A 26 -8.34 -12.47 -1.20
CA LYS A 26 -9.33 -13.02 -0.23
C LYS A 26 -9.14 -12.52 1.21
N LYS A 27 -7.89 -12.22 1.61
CA LYS A 27 -7.56 -11.76 2.97
C LYS A 27 -7.79 -10.26 3.20
N THR A 28 -8.01 -9.47 2.15
CA THR A 28 -8.11 -8.01 2.26
C THR A 28 -9.18 -7.58 3.25
N LYS A 29 -10.38 -8.20 3.20
CA LYS A 29 -11.47 -7.87 4.12
C LYS A 29 -11.09 -8.11 5.58
N ALA A 30 -10.49 -9.26 5.89
CA ALA A 30 -10.11 -9.63 7.25
C ALA A 30 -9.10 -8.64 7.86
N TYR A 31 -8.07 -8.24 7.10
CA TYR A 31 -7.08 -7.27 7.58
C TYR A 31 -7.66 -5.87 7.80
N ILE A 32 -8.58 -5.43 6.93
CA ILE A 32 -9.26 -4.15 7.10
C ILE A 32 -10.15 -4.18 8.35
N GLU A 33 -10.91 -5.26 8.54
CA GLU A 33 -11.79 -5.44 9.70
C GLU A 33 -11.00 -5.44 11.01
N GLU A 34 -9.83 -6.09 11.06
CA GLU A 34 -8.94 -6.08 12.24
C GLU A 34 -8.53 -4.65 12.64
N GLU A 35 -8.15 -3.84 11.65
CA GLU A 35 -7.70 -2.47 11.88
C GLU A 35 -8.86 -1.52 12.25
N LEU A 36 -10.05 -1.74 11.67
CA LEU A 36 -11.27 -1.01 12.06
C LEU A 36 -11.71 -1.37 13.48
N ASP A 37 -11.66 -2.64 13.85
CA ASP A 37 -11.95 -3.11 15.21
C ASP A 37 -10.95 -2.54 16.21
N LYS A 38 -9.67 -2.50 15.85
CA LYS A 38 -8.62 -1.86 16.66
C LYS A 38 -8.95 -0.39 16.87
N TRP A 39 -9.32 0.32 15.81
CA TRP A 39 -9.68 1.74 15.89
C TRP A 39 -10.88 1.97 16.82
N ALA A 40 -11.94 1.17 16.68
CA ALA A 40 -13.12 1.25 17.54
C ALA A 40 -12.80 1.02 19.02
N LYS A 41 -11.82 0.15 19.33
CA LYS A 41 -11.46 -0.22 20.72
C LYS A 41 -10.52 0.76 21.40
N ILE A 42 -9.48 1.22 20.69
CA ILE A 42 -8.35 1.94 21.33
C ILE A 42 -8.05 3.31 20.71
N GLY A 43 -8.76 3.71 19.65
CA GLY A 43 -8.62 5.04 19.07
C GLY A 43 -7.16 5.38 18.71
N CYS A 44 -6.73 6.59 19.09
CA CYS A 44 -5.38 7.09 18.83
C CYS A 44 -4.26 6.22 19.42
N TYR A 45 -4.54 5.40 20.43
CA TYR A 45 -3.51 4.53 21.00
C TYR A 45 -3.00 3.49 19.97
N GLY A 46 -3.82 3.16 18.95
CA GLY A 46 -3.45 2.30 17.83
C GLY A 46 -2.26 2.79 17.00
N HIS A 47 -1.83 4.05 17.15
CA HIS A 47 -0.58 4.53 16.58
C HIS A 47 0.66 3.80 17.11
N PHE A 48 0.61 3.31 18.35
CA PHE A 48 1.80 2.81 19.06
C PHE A 48 1.72 1.32 19.44
N VAL A 49 0.55 0.68 19.31
CA VAL A 49 0.34 -0.70 19.75
C VAL A 49 -0.34 -1.59 18.72
N GLY A 50 -0.18 -2.90 18.91
CA GLY A 50 -0.68 -3.94 18.01
C GLY A 50 0.39 -4.49 17.08
N ALA A 51 0.02 -5.48 16.28
CA ALA A 51 0.93 -6.06 15.28
C ALA A 51 1.31 -5.07 14.18
N PHE A 52 0.42 -4.11 13.88
CA PHE A 52 0.63 -3.03 12.92
C PHE A 52 0.41 -1.66 13.56
N PRO A 53 1.40 -1.08 14.25
CA PRO A 53 1.31 0.28 14.78
C PRO A 53 1.15 1.29 13.64
N TRP A 54 0.13 2.15 13.68
CA TRP A 54 -0.15 3.03 12.54
C TRP A 54 0.92 4.09 12.29
N ALA A 55 1.72 4.45 13.31
CA ALA A 55 2.83 5.37 13.14
C ALA A 55 3.96 4.82 12.25
N LEU A 56 4.01 3.49 12.07
CA LEU A 56 5.04 2.77 11.31
C LEU A 56 4.42 1.98 10.14
N ALA A 57 3.20 2.32 9.72
CA ALA A 57 2.43 1.52 8.76
C ALA A 57 3.13 1.38 7.40
N ASP A 58 3.85 2.42 6.96
CA ASP A 58 4.65 2.40 5.74
C ASP A 58 5.86 1.46 5.88
N GLU A 59 6.54 1.46 7.03
CA GLU A 59 7.68 0.59 7.31
C GLU A 59 7.31 -0.90 7.33
N CYS A 60 6.12 -1.25 7.85
CA CYS A 60 5.66 -2.65 7.99
C CYS A 60 5.59 -3.42 6.66
N THR A 61 5.62 -2.75 5.51
CA THR A 61 5.50 -3.38 4.17
C THR A 61 6.76 -3.23 3.31
N VAL A 62 7.78 -2.53 3.80
CA VAL A 62 9.02 -2.24 3.07
C VAL A 62 9.77 -3.51 2.69
N GLU A 63 9.92 -4.45 3.62
CA GLU A 63 10.61 -5.72 3.38
C GLU A 63 9.91 -6.54 2.29
N LEU A 64 8.58 -6.66 2.36
CA LEU A 64 7.79 -7.40 1.36
C LEU A 64 7.91 -6.78 -0.04
N MET A 65 7.96 -5.44 -0.13
CA MET A 65 8.18 -4.76 -1.41
C MET A 65 9.61 -4.91 -1.90
N THR A 66 10.56 -5.19 -1.02
CA THR A 66 11.99 -5.32 -1.35
C THR A 66 12.27 -6.42 -2.35
N ASP A 67 11.75 -7.59 -2.05
CA ASP A 67 11.95 -8.77 -2.88
C ASP A 67 11.24 -8.62 -4.22
N LEU A 68 10.14 -7.85 -4.26
CA LEU A 68 9.37 -7.63 -5.47
C LEU A 68 10.08 -6.66 -6.45
N VAL A 69 10.62 -5.54 -5.95
CA VAL A 69 11.19 -4.48 -6.81
C VAL A 69 12.72 -4.51 -6.91
N GLY A 70 13.40 -5.25 -6.04
CA GLY A 70 14.86 -5.40 -6.05
C GLY A 70 15.66 -4.16 -5.62
N CYS A 71 15.07 -3.18 -4.93
CA CYS A 71 15.81 -2.02 -4.38
C CYS A 71 16.22 -2.21 -2.91
N ASN A 72 17.00 -1.28 -2.32
CA ASN A 72 17.42 -1.32 -0.91
C ASN A 72 16.37 -0.66 0.03
N ALA A 73 16.39 -1.03 1.32
CA ALA A 73 15.32 -0.66 2.26
C ALA A 73 15.20 0.87 2.46
N GLU A 74 16.31 1.58 2.35
CA GLU A 74 16.37 3.05 2.56
C GLU A 74 15.71 3.88 1.45
N MET A 75 15.47 3.33 0.25
CA MET A 75 14.91 4.09 -0.88
C MET A 75 13.38 3.97 -1.00
N ARG A 76 12.71 3.41 0.02
CA ARG A 76 11.29 3.03 -0.08
C ARG A 76 10.40 3.92 0.78
N ARG A 77 9.51 4.65 0.11
CA ARG A 77 8.30 5.22 0.71
C ARG A 77 7.10 4.65 -0.01
N ILE A 78 6.23 3.99 0.74
CA ILE A 78 4.94 3.50 0.23
C ILE A 78 3.92 4.57 0.55
N LEU A 79 3.54 5.30 -0.49
CA LEU A 79 2.53 6.34 -0.43
C LEU A 79 1.40 5.93 -1.39
N ASN A 80 0.29 6.65 -1.33
CA ASN A 80 -0.77 6.52 -2.34
C ASN A 80 -0.27 7.00 -3.72
N GLN A 81 -1.15 7.37 -4.65
CA GLN A 81 -0.86 7.61 -6.07
C GLN A 81 0.08 8.80 -6.43
N SER A 82 1.22 8.95 -5.77
CA SER A 82 2.35 9.78 -6.20
C SER A 82 3.65 9.15 -5.71
N PHE A 83 4.12 8.13 -6.45
CA PHE A 83 5.48 7.62 -6.31
C PHE A 83 6.44 8.63 -6.95
N HIS A 84 7.14 9.44 -6.16
CA HIS A 84 8.23 10.28 -6.67
C HIS A 84 9.57 9.53 -6.52
N PHE A 85 9.98 8.84 -7.58
CA PHE A 85 11.35 8.33 -7.70
C PHE A 85 12.17 9.37 -8.46
N SER A 86 13.02 10.11 -7.74
CA SER A 86 13.98 11.01 -8.38
C SER A 86 15.27 10.22 -8.64
N PRO A 87 15.67 9.97 -9.90
CA PRO A 87 16.97 9.40 -10.19
C PRO A 87 18.04 10.46 -9.95
N LEU A 88 18.84 10.33 -8.89
CA LEU A 88 19.99 11.20 -8.71
C LEU A 88 21.14 10.78 -9.63
N PRO A 89 21.81 11.74 -10.29
CA PRO A 89 22.99 11.46 -11.08
C PRO A 89 24.15 11.14 -10.13
N HIS A 90 24.82 10.02 -10.39
CA HIS A 90 26.15 9.63 -9.94
C HIS A 90 26.72 10.18 -8.62
N ARG A 91 27.05 9.21 -7.75
CA ARG A 91 28.05 9.22 -6.65
C ARG A 91 27.61 9.82 -5.32
N GLY A 92 27.26 8.91 -4.42
CA GLY A 92 28.01 8.76 -3.17
C GLY A 92 27.91 9.90 -2.16
N ARG A 93 26.70 10.12 -1.63
CA ARG A 93 26.35 10.55 -0.27
C ARG A 93 24.94 11.16 -0.33
N CYS A 94 23.99 10.55 0.38
CA CYS A 94 22.62 11.07 0.46
C CYS A 94 22.42 11.75 1.82
N SER A 95 22.38 13.08 1.82
CA SER A 95 21.81 13.88 2.90
C SER A 95 20.45 14.39 2.42
N LEU A 96 19.38 14.07 3.15
CA LEU A 96 18.02 14.51 2.87
C LEU A 96 17.85 15.99 3.23
N LEU A 97 17.55 16.83 2.24
CA LEU A 97 16.87 18.11 2.49
C LEU A 97 15.36 17.85 2.50
N CYS A 98 14.75 18.05 3.67
CA CYS A 98 13.31 18.09 3.85
C CYS A 98 12.78 19.40 3.25
N GLY A 99 12.18 19.34 2.06
CA GLY A 99 11.40 20.44 1.50
C GLY A 99 10.00 20.43 2.06
N LEU A 100 9.78 21.17 3.15
CA LEU A 100 8.46 21.68 3.52
C LEU A 100 8.00 22.65 2.43
N THR A 101 6.90 22.32 1.74
CA THR A 101 6.07 23.31 1.07
C THR A 101 4.63 23.08 1.47
N THR A 102 4.23 23.82 2.49
CA THR A 102 2.90 24.37 2.71
C THR A 102 2.43 25.12 1.46
N ALA A 103 1.31 24.70 0.88
CA ALA A 103 0.22 25.49 0.30
C ALA A 103 -0.71 24.57 -0.50
#